data_AF-A0A0F6SFN2-F1
#
_entry.id   AF-A0A0F6SFN2-F1
#
_cell.length_a   1.000
_cell.length_b   1.000
_cell.length_c   1.000
_cell.angle_alpha   90.00
_cell.angle_beta   90.00
_cell.angle_gamma   90.00
#
_symmetry.space_group_name_H-M   'P 1'
#
loop_
_entity.id
_entity.type
_entity.pdbx_description
1 polymer ?
#
loop_
_entity_poly.entity_id
_entity_poly.type
_entity_poly.pdbx_seq_one_letter_code
_entity_poly.pdbx_strand_id
1 'polypeptide(L)' 'MEMGVLPGTRVRIARVAPLGDPIEIRVRSYSLSIRRAEARGVYVTADAS' A
#
# COMPACT_ATOMS: atom_id res chain seq x y z
N MET A 1 0.31 -16.91 9.99
CA MET A 1 1.18 -15.72 10.14
C MET A 1 0.53 -14.59 9.37
N GLU A 2 -0.43 -13.90 9.97
CA GLU A 2 -1.08 -12.75 9.35
C GLU A 2 -0.30 -11.48 9.74
N MET A 3 0.63 -11.10 8.89
CA MET A 3 1.23 -9.76 8.93
C MET A 3 0.83 -9.07 7.63
N GLY A 4 -0.37 -8.51 7.60
CA GLY A 4 -0.91 -7.89 6.40
C GLY A 4 -1.97 -6.86 6.73
N VAL A 5 -1.86 -5.70 6.10
CA VAL A 5 -2.83 -4.61 6.11
C VAL A 5 -4.26 -5.17 6.07
N LEU A 6 -5.05 -4.88 7.10
CA LEU A 6 -6.44 -5.35 7.18
C LEU A 6 -7.37 -4.45 6.35
N PRO A 7 -8.52 -4.97 5.86
CA PRO A 7 -9.54 -4.16 5.22
C PRO A 7 -9.93 -2.95 6.08
N GLY A 8 -10.06 -1.78 5.46
CA GLY A 8 -10.35 -0.52 6.16
C GLY A 8 -9.13 0.17 6.77
N THR A 9 -7.92 -0.42 6.66
CA THR A 9 -6.70 0.27 7.07
C THR A 9 -6.41 1.44 6.15
N ARG A 10 -6.30 2.65 6.71
CA ARG A 10 -5.82 3.82 5.96
C ARG A 10 -4.36 3.67 5.61
N VAL A 11 -4.05 3.83 4.33
CA VAL A 11 -2.71 3.78 3.77
C VAL A 11 -2.42 5.05 2.98
N ARG A 12 -1.15 5.44 2.93
CA ARG A 12 -0.71 6.57 2.09
C ARG A 12 0.40 6.10 1.17
N ILE A 13 0.35 6.49 -0.10
CA ILE A 13 1.47 6.29 -1.01
C ILE A 13 2.64 7.13 -0.49
N ALA A 14 3.75 6.47 -0.14
CA ALA A 14 4.96 7.14 0.31
C ALA A 14 5.90 7.38 -0.88
N ARG A 15 6.14 6.34 -1.69
CA ARG A 15 7.00 6.43 -2.86
C ARG A 15 6.61 5.37 -3.89
N VAL A 16 6.80 5.69 -5.17
CA VAL A 16 6.75 4.70 -6.25
C VAL A 16 8.15 4.62 -6.84
N ALA A 17 8.67 3.41 -7.02
CA ALA A 17 9.94 3.21 -7.70
C ALA A 17 9.87 3.76 -9.14
N PRO A 18 11.00 4.17 -9.74
CA PRO A 18 11.03 4.81 -11.06
C PRO A 18 10.44 3.96 -12.19
N LEU A 19 10.50 2.63 -12.07
CA LEU A 19 9.92 1.68 -13.02
C LEU A 19 8.46 1.28 -12.69
N GLY A 20 7.86 1.91 -11.68
CA GLY A 20 6.52 1.60 -11.19
C GLY A 20 6.43 0.39 -10.26
N ASP A 21 7.55 -0.24 -9.91
CA ASP A 21 7.65 -1.36 -8.97
C ASP A 21 8.97 -1.33 -8.19
N PRO A 22 8.98 -1.55 -6.86
CA PRO A 22 7.81 -1.70 -5.98
C PRO A 22 7.15 -0.35 -5.62
N ILE A 23 5.93 -0.44 -5.07
CA ILE A 23 5.19 0.69 -4.51
C ILE A 23 5.38 0.67 -2.99
N GLU A 24 5.84 1.77 -2.42
CA GLU A 24 5.97 1.94 -0.97
C GLU A 24 4.76 2.68 -0.42
N ILE A 25 4.10 2.05 0.55
CA ILE A 25 2.94 2.61 1.25
C ILE A 25 3.26 2.77 2.74
N ARG A 26 2.82 3.87 3.34
CA ARG A 26 2.81 4.04 4.79
C ARG A 26 1.51 3.51 5.36
N VAL A 27 1.65 2.62 6.34
CA VAL A 27 0.57 1.98 7.08
C VAL A 27 0.77 2.32 8.56
N ARG A 28 -0.05 3.21 9.11
CA ARG A 28 0.04 3.67 10.51
C ARG A 28 1.49 4.04 10.89
N SER A 29 2.19 3.19 11.66
CA SER A 29 3.54 3.43 12.17
C SER A 29 4.66 2.74 11.39
N TYR A 30 4.36 2.07 10.26
CA TYR A 30 5.38 1.40 9.46
C TYR A 30 5.20 1.65 7.96
N SER A 31 6.28 1.43 7.20
CA SER A 31 6.29 1.43 5.74
C SER A 31 6.25 0.00 5.24
N LEU A 32 5.40 -0.25 4.25
CA LEU A 32 5.26 -1.52 3.57
C LEU A 32 5.58 -1.34 2.09
N SER A 33 6.45 -2.18 1.56
CA SER A 33 6.76 -2.22 0.14
C SER A 33 5.99 -3.35 -0.51
N ILE A 34 5.06 -3.00 -1.40
CA ILE A 34 4.23 -3.95 -2.14
C ILE A 34 4.66 -3.98 -3.61
N ARG A 35 4.77 -5.17 -4.19
CA ARG A 35 5.02 -5.30 -5.63
C ARG A 35 3.77 -4.90 -6.42
N ARG A 36 3.97 -4.37 -7.62
CA ARG A 36 2.88 -3.99 -8.52
C ARG A 36 1.95 -5.15 -8.86
N ALA A 37 2.48 -6.38 -8.92
CA ALA A 37 1.69 -7.58 -9.14
C ALA A 37 0.69 -7.84 -7.99
N GLU A 38 1.13 -7.68 -6.75
CA GLU A 38 0.29 -7.85 -5.55
C GLU A 38 -0.73 -6.72 -5.42
N ALA A 39 -0.29 -5.47 -5.70
CA ALA A 39 -1.16 -4.30 -5.63
C ALA A 39 -2.35 -4.37 -6.61
N ARG A 40 -2.25 -5.14 -7.70
CA ARG A 40 -3.37 -5.37 -8.64
C ARG A 40 -4.56 -6.11 -8.01
N GLY A 41 -4.33 -6.89 -6.96
CA GLY A 41 -5.38 -7.60 -6.23
C GLY A 41 -6.02 -6.78 -5.11
N VAL A 42 -5.54 -5.55 -4.87
CA VAL A 42 -5.98 -4.71 -3.75
C VAL A 42 -6.91 -3.61 -4.25
N TYR A 43 -8.11 -3.54 -3.68
CA TYR A 43 -9.05 -2.44 -3.90
C TYR A 43 -8.85 -1.34 -2.86
N VAL A 44 -8.86 -0.09 -3.31
CA VAL A 44 -8.75 1.09 -2.46
C VAL A 44 -9.86 2.09 -2.79
N THR A 45 -10.30 2.83 -1.78
CA THR A 45 -11.19 3.99 -1.95
C THR A 45 -10.39 5.26 -1.65
N ALA A 46 -10.62 6.33 -2.43
CA ALA A 46 -10.03 7.62 -2.12
C ALA A 46 -10.69 8.17 -0.85
N ASP A 47 -9.86 8.58 0.12
CA ASP A 47 -10.30 9.32 1.31
C ASP A 47 -10.22 10.81 0.96
N ALA A 48 -11.37 11.49 0.91
CA ALA A 48 -11.47 12.90 0.49
C ALA A 48 -11.32 13.89 1.68
N SER A 49 -10.67 13.45 2.76
CA SER A 49 -10.54 14.24 4.00
C SER A 49 -9.59 15.42 3.88
#